data_AF-A0A1D2R4J4-F1
#
_entry.id   AF-A0A1D2R4J4-F1
#
_cell.length_a   1.000
_cell.length_b   1.000
_cell.length_c   1.000
_cell.angle_alpha   90.00
_cell.angle_beta   90.00
_cell.angle_gamma   90.00
#
_symmetry.space_group_name_H-M   'P 1'
#
loop_
_entity.id
_entity.type
_entity.pdbx_description
1 polymer ?
#
loop_
_entity_poly.entity_id
_entity_poly.type
_entity_poly.pdbx_seq_one_letter_code
_entity_poly.pdbx_strand_id
1 'polypeptide(L)'
;MTNIAVPNVYKKRVDAVIAAGHYKSRSALLKDALRSLFEIKPYLNISASVELYKKGEVTLSKAAELAGITTIEFKDVLKDRGVKIEVPGESKEKIDKQIMGISSIRKKKKRLHRISEDYAYDEIVEGIERGDEVKRIKCDRNGKF
;
A
#
# COMPACT_ATOMS: atom_id res chain seq x y z
N MET A 1 -36.64 2.71 -1.40
CA MET A 1 -36.44 1.41 -0.72
C MET A 1 -36.30 0.34 -1.80
N THR A 2 -35.30 -0.53 -1.72
CA THR A 2 -35.10 -1.62 -2.67
C THR A 2 -36.25 -2.63 -2.55
N ASN A 3 -36.95 -2.90 -3.66
CA ASN A 3 -37.98 -3.92 -3.70
C ASN A 3 -37.32 -5.29 -3.86
N ILE A 4 -37.30 -6.10 -2.81
CA ILE A 4 -36.69 -7.44 -2.82
C ILE A 4 -37.82 -8.47 -2.78
N ALA A 5 -37.87 -9.34 -3.79
CA ALA A 5 -38.82 -10.45 -3.82
C ALA A 5 -38.34 -11.58 -2.90
N VAL A 6 -39.02 -11.73 -1.75
CA VAL A 6 -38.73 -12.77 -0.75
C VAL A 6 -39.97 -13.63 -0.54
N PRO A 7 -39.87 -14.98 -0.44
CA PRO A 7 -41.02 -15.84 -0.19
C PRO A 7 -41.78 -15.45 1.09
N ASN A 8 -43.11 -15.61 1.06
CA ASN A 8 -43.99 -15.13 2.14
C ASN A 8 -43.64 -15.69 3.53
N VAL A 9 -43.13 -16.93 3.58
CA VAL A 9 -42.70 -17.58 4.83
C VAL A 9 -41.59 -16.78 5.53
N TYR A 10 -40.61 -16.27 4.78
CA TYR A 10 -39.52 -15.48 5.36
C TYR A 10 -39.98 -14.10 5.84
N LYS A 11 -40.94 -13.49 5.13
CA LYS A 11 -41.54 -12.22 5.57
C LYS A 11 -42.17 -12.36 6.96
N LYS A 12 -42.99 -13.41 7.14
CA LYS A 12 -43.60 -13.73 8.44
C LYS A 12 -42.56 -13.97 9.54
N ARG A 13 -41.46 -14.64 9.23
CA ARG A 13 -40.36 -14.88 10.20
C ARG A 13 -39.66 -13.59 10.60
N VAL A 14 -39.34 -12.72 9.65
CA VAL A 14 -38.73 -11.40 9.93
C VAL A 14 -39.62 -10.59 10.87
N ASP A 15 -40.92 -10.57 10.59
CA ASP A 15 -41.89 -9.83 11.41
C ASP A 15 -42.03 -10.44 12.83
N ALA A 16 -42.03 -11.77 12.94
CA ALA A 16 -42.07 -12.46 14.23
C ALA A 16 -40.85 -12.16 15.11
N VAL A 17 -39.63 -12.14 14.53
CA VAL A 17 -38.40 -11.85 15.28
C VAL A 17 -38.38 -10.39 15.77
N ILE A 18 -38.90 -9.46 14.97
CA ILE A 18 -39.03 -8.05 15.37
C ILE A 18 -40.08 -7.90 16.48
N ALA A 19 -41.23 -8.57 16.36
CA ALA A 19 -42.27 -8.57 17.37
C ALA A 19 -41.80 -9.18 18.71
N ALA A 20 -40.90 -10.18 18.65
CA ALA A 20 -40.25 -10.76 19.82
C ALA A 20 -39.21 -9.82 20.47
N GLY A 21 -38.93 -8.65 19.88
CA GLY A 21 -38.05 -7.63 20.47
C GLY A 21 -36.56 -7.80 20.19
N HIS A 22 -36.15 -8.79 19.39
CA HIS A 22 -34.72 -9.02 19.11
C HIS A 22 -34.09 -7.94 18.22
N TYR A 23 -34.88 -7.30 17.35
CA TYR A 23 -34.41 -6.21 16.50
C TYR A 23 -35.38 -5.04 16.52
N LYS A 24 -34.83 -3.81 16.52
CA LYS A 24 -35.60 -2.56 16.52
C LYS A 24 -36.36 -2.30 15.22
N SER A 25 -35.89 -2.85 14.09
CA SER A 25 -36.48 -2.64 12.78
C SER A 25 -36.05 -3.70 11.77
N ARG A 26 -36.78 -3.80 10.64
CA ARG A 26 -36.39 -4.64 9.50
C ARG A 26 -35.01 -4.26 8.93
N SER A 27 -34.67 -2.97 8.94
CA SER A 27 -33.36 -2.48 8.49
C SER A 27 -32.23 -2.96 9.40
N ALA A 28 -32.44 -2.91 10.73
CA ALA A 28 -31.46 -3.41 11.70
C ALA A 28 -31.20 -4.92 11.54
N LEU A 29 -32.27 -5.70 11.40
CA LEU A 29 -32.18 -7.14 11.15
C LEU A 29 -31.44 -7.42 9.83
N LEU A 30 -31.80 -6.72 8.75
CA LEU A 30 -31.17 -6.94 7.45
C LEU A 30 -29.68 -6.58 7.46
N LYS A 31 -29.32 -5.46 8.10
CA LYS A 31 -27.92 -5.04 8.24
C LYS A 31 -27.10 -6.11 8.97
N ASP A 32 -27.67 -6.67 10.04
CA ASP A 32 -27.02 -7.71 10.82
C ASP A 32 -26.90 -9.02 10.02
N ALA A 33 -27.96 -9.43 9.34
CA ALA A 33 -27.96 -10.61 8.48
C ALA A 33 -26.92 -10.52 7.36
N LEU A 34 -26.78 -9.36 6.71
CA LEU A 34 -25.76 -9.13 5.68
C LEU A 34 -24.35 -9.16 6.25
N ARG A 35 -24.15 -8.55 7.42
CA ARG A 35 -22.87 -8.60 8.12
C ARG A 35 -22.48 -10.05 8.45
N SER A 36 -23.37 -10.80 9.07
CA SER A 36 -23.14 -12.22 9.38
C SER A 36 -22.91 -13.06 8.12
N LEU A 37 -23.63 -12.76 7.02
CA LEU A 37 -23.41 -13.45 5.75
C LEU A 37 -21.98 -13.26 5.24
N PHE A 38 -21.47 -12.03 5.27
CA PHE A 38 -20.11 -11.73 4.81
C PHE A 38 -19.03 -12.23 5.76
N GLU A 39 -19.31 -12.30 7.06
CA GLU A 39 -18.43 -12.94 8.07
C GLU A 39 -18.32 -14.46 7.82
N ILE A 40 -19.44 -15.14 7.57
CA ILE A 40 -19.46 -16.60 7.34
C ILE A 40 -18.91 -16.95 5.96
N LYS A 41 -19.14 -16.07 4.96
CA LYS A 41 -18.78 -16.30 3.55
C LYS A 41 -17.87 -15.17 3.04
N PRO A 42 -16.60 -15.12 3.50
CA PRO A 42 -15.69 -14.04 3.13
C PRO A 42 -15.42 -13.96 1.61
N TYR A 43 -15.52 -15.08 0.90
CA TYR A 43 -15.39 -15.11 -0.57
C TYR A 43 -16.46 -14.28 -1.29
N LEU A 44 -17.69 -14.18 -0.73
CA LEU A 44 -18.75 -13.31 -1.28
C LEU A 44 -18.40 -11.85 -1.07
N ASN A 45 -17.80 -11.52 0.08
CA ASN A 45 -17.40 -10.17 0.42
C ASN A 45 -16.25 -9.67 -0.49
N ILE A 46 -15.25 -10.52 -0.71
CA ILE A 46 -14.17 -10.27 -1.69
C ILE A 46 -14.77 -10.05 -3.08
N SER A 47 -15.72 -10.89 -3.49
CA SER A 47 -16.32 -10.79 -4.82
C SER A 47 -17.16 -9.52 -5.00
N ALA A 48 -17.94 -9.14 -3.99
CA ALA A 48 -18.65 -7.86 -3.99
C ALA A 48 -17.68 -6.67 -4.08
N SER A 49 -16.59 -6.72 -3.33
CA SER A 49 -15.57 -5.66 -3.30
C SER A 49 -14.84 -5.52 -4.64
N VAL A 50 -14.55 -6.63 -5.33
CA VAL A 50 -13.97 -6.62 -6.68
C VAL A 50 -14.93 -5.99 -7.68
N GLU A 51 -16.22 -6.31 -7.62
CA GLU A 51 -17.22 -5.71 -8.52
C GLU A 51 -17.41 -4.20 -8.27
N LEU A 52 -17.39 -3.76 -7.01
CA LEU A 52 -17.42 -2.34 -6.66
C LEU A 52 -16.19 -1.60 -7.20
N TYR A 53 -15.00 -2.21 -7.08
CA TYR A 53 -13.77 -1.64 -7.62
C TYR A 53 -13.81 -1.53 -9.15
N LYS A 54 -14.24 -2.61 -9.85
CA LYS A 54 -14.37 -2.61 -11.33
C LYS A 54 -15.26 -1.50 -11.85
N LYS A 55 -16.31 -1.14 -11.12
CA LYS A 55 -17.23 -0.06 -11.48
C LYS A 55 -16.73 1.34 -11.13
N GLY A 56 -15.59 1.44 -10.45
CA GLY A 56 -15.07 2.72 -9.95
C GLY A 56 -15.89 3.32 -8.81
N GLU A 57 -16.77 2.54 -8.18
CA GLU A 57 -17.59 3.01 -7.04
C GLU A 57 -16.75 3.19 -5.77
N VAL A 58 -15.63 2.47 -5.68
CA VAL A 58 -14.71 2.50 -4.54
C VAL A 58 -13.25 2.54 -5.00
N THR A 59 -12.39 3.15 -4.19
CA THR A 59 -10.94 3.12 -4.41
C THR A 59 -10.37 1.73 -4.09
N LEU A 60 -9.14 1.46 -4.55
CA LEU A 60 -8.45 0.20 -4.25
C LEU A 60 -8.37 -0.07 -2.73
N SER A 61 -7.96 0.94 -1.94
CA SER A 61 -7.86 0.82 -0.50
C SER A 61 -9.22 0.56 0.14
N LYS A 62 -10.29 1.21 -0.35
CA LYS A 62 -11.63 1.00 0.19
C LYS A 62 -12.17 -0.38 -0.16
N ALA A 63 -11.89 -0.88 -1.36
CA ALA A 63 -12.27 -2.23 -1.74
C ALA A 63 -11.55 -3.30 -0.90
N ALA A 64 -10.26 -3.10 -0.59
CA ALA A 64 -9.50 -3.99 0.30
C ALA A 64 -10.09 -4.00 1.72
N GLU A 65 -10.40 -2.82 2.26
CA GLU A 65 -11.07 -2.68 3.57
C GLU A 65 -12.41 -3.42 3.60
N LEU A 66 -13.26 -3.23 2.58
CA LEU A 66 -14.55 -3.91 2.47
C LEU A 66 -14.36 -5.43 2.39
N ALA A 67 -13.38 -5.90 1.61
CA ALA A 67 -13.06 -7.32 1.47
C ALA A 67 -12.49 -7.95 2.75
N GLY A 68 -12.07 -7.15 3.74
CA GLY A 68 -11.49 -7.62 4.99
C GLY A 68 -10.06 -8.14 4.85
N ILE A 69 -9.32 -7.66 3.85
CA ILE A 69 -7.94 -8.08 3.56
C ILE A 69 -7.02 -6.88 3.35
N THR A 70 -5.71 -7.11 3.33
CA THR A 70 -4.76 -6.05 3.06
C THR A 70 -4.84 -5.57 1.61
N THR A 71 -4.42 -4.32 1.36
CA THR A 71 -4.35 -3.78 -0.01
C THR A 71 -3.41 -4.59 -0.92
N ILE A 72 -2.41 -5.27 -0.36
CA ILE A 72 -1.48 -6.13 -1.11
C ILE A 72 -2.22 -7.38 -1.58
N GLU A 73 -2.86 -8.11 -0.65
CA GLU A 73 -3.65 -9.31 -0.99
C GLU A 73 -4.79 -8.97 -1.95
N PHE A 74 -5.42 -7.82 -1.80
CA PHE A 74 -6.46 -7.39 -2.73
C PHE A 74 -5.93 -7.16 -4.15
N LYS A 75 -4.72 -6.64 -4.32
CA LYS A 75 -4.09 -6.54 -5.65
C LYS A 75 -3.82 -7.91 -6.26
N ASP A 76 -3.43 -8.89 -5.45
CA ASP A 76 -3.22 -10.27 -5.91
C ASP A 76 -4.55 -10.86 -6.39
N VAL A 77 -5.63 -10.69 -5.61
CA VAL A 77 -6.99 -11.09 -6.01
C VAL A 77 -7.42 -10.44 -7.33
N LEU A 78 -7.14 -9.15 -7.53
CA LEU A 78 -7.46 -8.46 -8.78
C LEU A 78 -6.66 -9.02 -9.95
N LYS A 79 -5.38 -9.29 -9.76
CA LYS A 79 -4.49 -9.86 -10.77
C LYS A 79 -4.95 -11.27 -11.17
N ASP A 80 -5.28 -12.13 -10.21
CA ASP A 80 -5.78 -13.49 -10.46
C ASP A 80 -7.10 -13.47 -11.22
N ARG A 81 -7.93 -12.44 -11.01
CA ARG A 81 -9.20 -12.22 -11.70
C ARG A 81 -9.08 -11.43 -13.01
N GLY A 82 -7.85 -11.11 -13.46
CA GLY A 82 -7.60 -10.36 -14.69
C GLY A 82 -8.11 -8.91 -14.67
N VAL A 83 -8.32 -8.34 -13.48
CA VAL A 83 -8.81 -6.96 -13.32
C VAL A 83 -7.63 -6.01 -13.40
N LYS A 84 -7.70 -5.05 -14.33
CA LYS A 84 -6.66 -4.01 -14.45
C LYS A 84 -6.68 -3.11 -13.22
N ILE A 85 -5.51 -2.94 -12.63
CA ILE A 85 -5.32 -1.98 -11.54
C ILE A 85 -5.03 -0.64 -12.20
N GLU A 86 -5.95 0.31 -12.06
CA GLU A 86 -5.70 1.69 -12.48
C GLU A 86 -4.70 2.31 -11.51
N VAL A 87 -3.48 2.52 -12.00
CA VAL A 87 -2.47 3.30 -11.30
C VAL A 87 -2.53 4.69 -11.91
N PRO A 88 -2.87 5.75 -11.16
CA PRO A 88 -2.71 7.11 -11.65
C PRO A 88 -1.21 7.34 -11.87
N GLY A 89 -0.78 7.19 -13.12
CA GLY A 89 0.59 7.47 -13.53
C GLY A 89 0.75 8.97 -13.71
N GLU A 90 1.78 9.55 -13.11
CA GLU A 90 2.30 10.84 -13.61
C GLU A 90 2.74 10.66 -15.07
N SER A 91 2.73 11.73 -15.87
CA SER A 91 3.17 11.62 -17.28
C SER A 91 4.58 11.04 -17.37
N LYS A 92 4.86 10.27 -18.43
CA LYS A 92 6.18 9.70 -18.69
C LYS A 92 7.29 10.74 -18.51
N GLU A 93 7.06 11.98 -18.96
CA GLU A 93 8.04 13.06 -18.83
C GLU A 93 8.37 13.41 -17.39
N LYS A 94 7.38 13.38 -16.49
CA LYS A 94 7.57 13.73 -15.07
C LYS A 94 8.35 12.63 -14.35
N ILE A 95 8.04 11.37 -14.67
CA ILE A 95 8.76 10.18 -14.20
C ILE A 95 10.21 10.22 -14.70
N ASP A 96 10.44 10.47 -15.99
CA ASP A 96 11.78 10.56 -16.58
C ASP A 96 12.61 11.68 -15.95
N LYS A 97 11.99 12.84 -15.68
CA LYS A 97 12.66 13.97 -15.03
C LYS A 97 13.13 13.64 -13.60
N GLN A 98 12.31 12.90 -12.85
CA GLN A 98 12.69 12.40 -11.52
C GLN A 98 13.84 11.39 -11.60
N ILE A 99 13.79 10.45 -12.56
CA ILE A 99 14.87 9.48 -12.80
C ILE A 99 16.18 10.19 -13.16
N MET A 100 16.13 11.21 -14.03
CA MET A 100 17.30 12.02 -14.37
C MET A 100 17.90 12.72 -13.14
N GLY A 101 17.06 13.25 -12.25
CA GLY A 101 17.49 13.85 -10.99
C GLY A 101 18.26 12.87 -10.10
N ILE A 102 17.73 11.66 -9.93
CA ILE A 102 18.38 10.58 -9.16
C ILE A 102 19.71 10.15 -9.81
N SER A 103 19.77 10.07 -11.14
CA SER A 103 21.01 9.73 -11.87
C SER A 103 22.12 10.76 -11.64
N SER A 104 21.75 12.03 -11.54
CA SER A 104 22.67 13.15 -11.34
C SER A 104 23.25 13.14 -9.93
N ILE A 105 22.42 12.82 -8.93
CA ILE A 105 22.83 12.61 -7.54
C ILE A 105 23.78 11.40 -7.45
N ARG A 106 23.47 10.30 -8.15
CA ARG A 106 24.32 9.10 -8.21
C ARG A 106 25.69 9.40 -8.81
N LYS A 107 25.76 10.19 -9.89
CA LYS A 107 27.02 10.63 -10.51
C LYS A 107 27.83 11.55 -9.58
N LYS A 108 27.18 12.53 -8.93
CA LYS A 108 27.84 13.41 -7.94
C LYS A 108 28.39 12.61 -6.77
N LYS A 109 27.63 11.67 -6.21
CA LYS A 109 28.07 10.79 -5.12
C LYS A 109 29.27 9.92 -5.53
N LYS A 110 29.25 9.38 -6.76
CA LYS A 110 30.36 8.58 -7.31
C LYS A 110 31.62 9.40 -7.60
N ARG A 111 31.46 10.68 -7.96
CA ARG A 111 32.58 11.64 -8.09
C ARG A 111 33.14 12.01 -6.72
N LEU A 112 32.27 12.28 -5.75
CA LEU A 112 32.68 12.65 -4.40
C LEU A 112 33.48 11.54 -3.72
N HIS A 113 33.08 10.27 -3.91
CA HIS A 113 33.81 9.11 -3.39
C HIS A 113 35.19 8.94 -4.03
N ARG A 114 35.31 9.26 -5.32
CA ARG A 114 36.58 9.18 -6.06
C ARG A 114 37.54 10.28 -5.60
N ILE A 115 37.01 11.48 -5.45
CA ILE A 115 37.75 12.64 -4.94
C ILE A 115 38.22 12.41 -3.50
N SER A 116 37.41 11.82 -2.63
CA SER A 116 37.84 11.49 -1.26
C SER A 116 38.89 10.39 -1.19
N GLU A 117 38.92 9.47 -2.17
CA GLU A 117 39.98 8.47 -2.29
C GLU A 117 41.28 9.12 -2.76
N ASP A 118 41.22 9.96 -3.80
CA ASP A 118 42.40 10.64 -4.36
C ASP A 118 43.10 11.55 -3.32
N TYR A 119 42.34 12.36 -2.57
CA TYR A 119 42.91 13.23 -1.52
C TYR A 119 43.44 12.47 -0.30
N ALA A 120 42.86 11.30 0.01
CA ALA A 120 43.36 10.46 1.11
C ALA A 120 44.71 9.81 0.77
N TYR A 121 45.02 9.58 -0.52
CA TYR A 121 46.34 9.09 -0.93
C TYR A 121 47.40 10.19 -0.89
N ASP A 122 47.10 11.40 -1.38
CA ASP A 122 48.07 12.51 -1.40
C ASP A 122 48.50 12.92 0.01
N GLU A 123 47.59 13.03 0.98
CA GLU A 123 47.94 13.33 2.39
C GLU A 123 48.78 12.21 3.05
N ILE A 124 48.52 10.95 2.71
CA ILE A 124 49.29 9.80 3.22
C ILE A 124 50.70 9.78 2.62
N VAL A 125 50.84 10.04 1.31
CA VAL A 125 52.14 10.06 0.62
C VAL A 125 52.99 11.24 1.10
N GLU A 126 52.41 12.44 1.22
CA GLU A 126 53.10 13.62 1.74
C GLU A 126 53.54 13.47 3.21
N GLY A 127 52.78 12.72 4.03
CA GLY A 127 53.15 12.42 5.41
C GLY A 127 54.28 11.40 5.53
N ILE A 128 54.30 10.38 4.67
CA ILE A 128 55.37 9.36 4.62
C ILE A 128 56.70 9.98 4.16
N GLU A 129 56.68 10.87 3.16
CA GLU A 129 57.89 11.54 2.66
C GLU A 129 58.49 12.53 3.68
N ARG A 130 57.69 13.06 4.61
CA ARG A 130 58.16 13.89 5.74
C ARG A 130 58.65 13.09 6.95
N GLY A 131 58.58 11.75 6.90
CA GLY A 131 59.10 10.87 7.96
C GLY A 131 58.21 10.78 9.20
N ASP A 132 56.94 11.18 9.09
CA ASP A 132 55.99 11.14 10.21
C ASP A 132 55.42 9.71 10.39
N GLU A 133 55.44 9.20 11.63
CA GLU A 133 54.80 7.91 11.95
C GLU A 133 53.28 8.00 11.71
N VAL A 134 52.76 7.09 10.89
CA VAL A 134 51.33 7.03 10.51
C VAL A 134 50.46 6.76 11.74
N LYS A 135 50.01 7.82 12.40
CA LYS A 135 49.02 7.72 13.48
C LYS A 135 47.67 7.36 12.86
N ARG A 136 47.03 6.29 13.36
CA ARG A 136 45.64 5.96 12.99
C ARG A 136 44.71 7.09 13.43
N ILE A 137 44.34 7.96 12.51
CA ILE A 137 43.32 8.98 12.75
C ILE A 137 41.95 8.31 12.62
N LYS A 138 41.21 8.18 13.72
CA LYS A 138 39.78 7.86 13.67
C LYS A 138 39.02 9.16 13.48
N CYS A 139 38.51 9.37 12.28
CA CYS A 139 37.61 10.47 11.97
C CYS A 139 36.26 10.27 12.67
N ASP A 140 35.69 11.34 13.24
CA ASP A 140 34.35 11.28 13.81
C ASP A 140 33.26 11.33 12.71
N ARG A 141 32.00 11.08 13.09
CA ARG A 141 30.87 10.98 12.15
C ARG A 141 30.57 12.28 11.37
N ASN A 142 31.22 13.40 11.69
CA ASN A 142 31.04 14.68 11.01
C ASN A 142 32.23 15.09 10.14
N GLY A 143 33.23 14.22 9.96
CA GLY A 143 34.26 14.43 8.95
C GLY A 143 35.25 15.55 9.27
N LYS A 144 35.45 15.89 10.55
CA LYS A 144 36.60 16.71 10.97
C LYS A 144 37.65 15.83 11.63
N PHE A 145 38.89 16.03 11.20
CA PHE A 145 40.10 15.46 11.78
C PHE A 145 40.53 16.24 13.03
#